data_AF-A0A431KKG3-F1
#
_entry.id   AF-A0A431KKG3-F1
#
_cell.length_a   1.000
_cell.length_b   1.000
_cell.length_c   1.000
_cell.angle_alpha   90.00
_cell.angle_beta   90.00
_cell.angle_gamma   90.00
#
_symmetry.space_group_name_H-M   'P 1'
#
loop_
_entity.id
_entity.type
_entity.pdbx_description
1 polymer ?
#
loop_
_entity_poly.entity_id
_entity_poly.type
_entity_poly.pdbx_seq_one_letter_code
_entity_poly.pdbx_strand_id
1 'polypeptide(L)'
;MFRLEPYHFTRNLPPDIRDKLKDIFANWSDDAYTEARVQEIIDQAPDSLGIRIVAYRFYFYRRRSGDAARWALACLDWLSARLELPADWRYVTPDMADFTEWHAFPRLWLQSLTAYAYNLARLQRMDESLAALAKVEELDPSGRLGAASLREVFIAPDPSAGMVFPKPFEA
;
A
#
# COMPACT_ATOMS: atom_id res chain seq x y z
N MET A 1 -3.88 19.05 4.34
CA MET A 1 -4.39 18.10 5.36
C MET A 1 -4.97 16.90 4.62
N PHE A 2 -4.18 15.83 4.40
CA PHE A 2 -4.70 14.59 3.83
C PHE A 2 -5.62 13.93 4.86
N ARG A 3 -6.92 14.23 4.76
CA ARG A 3 -7.95 13.53 5.49
C ARG A 3 -8.07 12.16 4.85
N LEU A 4 -7.53 11.13 5.54
CA LEU A 4 -7.76 9.74 5.21
C LEU A 4 -9.27 9.54 5.16
N GLU A 5 -9.84 9.38 3.96
CA GLU A 5 -11.22 8.93 3.83
C GLU A 5 -11.35 7.65 4.67
N PRO A 6 -12.34 7.55 5.57
CA PRO A 6 -12.47 6.43 6.48
C PRO A 6 -12.98 5.24 5.69
N TYR A 7 -12.09 4.55 4.98
CA TYR A 7 -12.40 3.23 4.48
C TYR A 7 -12.67 2.34 5.69
N HIS A 8 -13.94 2.02 5.88
CA HIS A 8 -14.48 1.26 7.00
C HIS A 8 -14.06 -0.22 7.02
N PHE A 9 -12.87 -0.59 6.54
CA PHE A 9 -12.35 -1.95 6.71
C PHE A 9 -12.19 -2.30 8.18
N THR A 10 -11.91 -1.30 9.04
CA THR A 10 -11.86 -1.45 10.49
C THR A 10 -13.22 -1.64 11.16
N ARG A 11 -14.33 -1.32 10.46
CA ARG A 11 -15.69 -1.41 11.01
C ARG A 11 -16.19 -2.85 11.04
N ASN A 12 -15.71 -3.69 10.12
CA ASN A 12 -15.97 -5.13 10.06
C ASN A 12 -14.88 -5.97 10.75
N LEU A 13 -13.89 -5.34 11.41
CA LEU A 13 -12.95 -6.07 12.24
C LEU A 13 -13.61 -6.45 13.58
N PRO A 14 -13.33 -7.66 14.10
CA PRO A 14 -13.69 -8.05 15.45
C PRO A 14 -13.27 -6.97 16.48
N PRO A 15 -14.07 -6.73 17.54
CA PRO A 15 -13.79 -5.66 18.51
C PRO A 15 -12.39 -5.73 19.14
N ASP A 16 -11.92 -6.94 19.43
CA ASP A 16 -10.57 -7.22 19.97
C ASP A 16 -9.47 -6.76 19.01
N ILE A 17 -9.63 -6.97 17.70
CA ILE A 17 -8.69 -6.48 16.69
C ILE A 17 -8.72 -4.95 16.62
N ARG A 18 -9.90 -4.34 16.73
CA ARG A 18 -10.02 -2.87 16.73
C ARG A 18 -9.30 -2.25 17.92
N ASP A 19 -9.40 -2.84 19.11
CA ASP A 19 -8.73 -2.31 20.30
C ASP A 19 -7.21 -2.49 20.22
N LYS A 20 -6.73 -3.63 19.69
CA LYS A 20 -5.30 -3.80 19.40
C LYS A 20 -4.79 -2.79 18.38
N LEU A 21 -5.57 -2.44 17.36
CA LEU A 21 -5.19 -1.39 16.40
C LEU A 21 -5.07 -0.01 17.08
N LYS A 22 -5.99 0.34 17.98
CA LYS A 22 -5.89 1.58 18.76
C LYS A 22 -4.62 1.60 19.59
N ASP A 23 -4.29 0.48 20.23
CA ASP A 23 -3.09 0.33 21.07
C ASP A 23 -1.80 0.49 20.24
N ILE A 24 -1.73 -0.13 19.06
CA ILE A 24 -0.63 0.06 18.09
C ILE A 24 -0.45 1.54 17.72
N PHE A 25 -1.55 2.25 17.44
CA PHE A 25 -1.46 3.66 17.07
C PHE A 25 -1.09 4.56 18.26
N ALA A 26 -1.55 4.24 19.47
CA ALA A 26 -1.21 4.98 20.68
C ALA A 26 0.27 4.83 21.05
N ASN A 27 0.85 3.65 20.81
CA ASN A 27 2.24 3.33 21.16
C ASN A 27 3.17 3.35 19.95
N TRP A 28 2.79 4.02 18.85
CA TRP A 28 3.48 3.94 17.55
C TRP A 28 4.99 4.24 17.60
N SER A 29 5.45 5.01 18.59
CA SER A 29 6.87 5.35 18.81
C SER A 29 7.71 4.24 19.45
N ASP A 30 7.09 3.24 20.09
CA ASP A 30 7.78 2.08 20.65
C ASP A 30 7.81 0.95 19.62
N ASP A 31 8.93 0.80 18.93
CA ASP A 31 9.08 -0.15 17.82
C ASP A 31 8.89 -1.60 18.24
N ALA A 32 9.52 -2.02 19.34
CA ALA A 32 9.47 -3.41 19.79
C ALA A 32 8.08 -3.78 20.29
N TYR A 33 7.45 -2.91 21.08
CA TYR A 33 6.09 -3.11 21.55
C TYR A 33 5.09 -3.17 20.39
N THR A 34 5.18 -2.20 19.48
CA THR A 34 4.25 -2.09 18.35
C THR A 34 4.43 -3.24 17.37
N GLU A 35 5.66 -3.70 17.11
CA GLU A 35 5.89 -4.87 16.26
C GLU A 35 5.26 -6.13 16.86
N ALA A 36 5.44 -6.36 18.16
CA ALA A 36 4.85 -7.50 18.85
C ALA A 36 3.30 -7.46 18.75
N ARG A 37 2.68 -6.29 18.91
CA ARG A 37 1.21 -6.15 18.75
C ARG A 37 0.75 -6.39 17.31
N VAL A 38 1.51 -5.91 16.32
CA VAL A 38 1.20 -6.16 14.89
C VAL A 38 1.26 -7.65 14.59
N GLN A 39 2.28 -8.36 15.07
CA GLN A 39 2.40 -9.80 14.89
C GLN A 39 1.27 -10.57 15.57
N GLU A 40 0.87 -10.18 16.78
CA GLU A 40 -0.28 -10.80 17.46
C GLU A 40 -1.60 -10.62 16.69
N ILE A 41 -1.81 -9.47 16.04
CA ILE A 41 -2.99 -9.28 15.18
C ILE A 41 -2.91 -10.20 13.96
N ILE A 42 -1.74 -10.32 13.35
CA ILE A 42 -1.53 -11.20 12.18
C ILE A 42 -1.80 -12.66 12.53
N ASP A 43 -1.38 -13.12 13.71
CA ASP A 43 -1.46 -14.52 14.12
C ASP A 43 -2.86 -14.93 14.59
N GLN A 44 -3.64 -14.01 15.18
CA GLN A 44 -4.89 -14.34 15.88
C GLN A 44 -6.15 -14.06 15.07
N ALA A 45 -6.07 -13.23 14.05
CA ALA A 45 -7.26 -12.72 13.38
C ALA A 45 -7.60 -13.46 12.09
N PRO A 46 -8.88 -13.46 11.67
CA PRO A 46 -9.25 -13.90 10.33
C PRO A 46 -8.47 -13.12 9.28
N ASP A 47 -7.93 -13.82 8.29
CA ASP A 47 -7.20 -13.22 7.19
C ASP A 47 -8.08 -12.18 6.47
N SER A 48 -7.79 -10.91 6.73
CA SER A 48 -8.62 -9.79 6.28
C SER A 48 -7.77 -8.68 5.71
N LEU A 49 -8.31 -8.01 4.69
CA LEU A 49 -7.66 -6.89 4.04
C LEU A 49 -7.22 -5.78 5.03
N GLY A 50 -8.04 -5.51 6.04
CA GLY A 50 -7.75 -4.48 7.04
C GLY A 50 -6.44 -4.72 7.79
N ILE A 51 -6.15 -5.98 8.12
CA ILE A 51 -4.92 -6.36 8.85
C ILE A 51 -3.70 -6.27 7.95
N ARG A 52 -3.83 -6.71 6.69
CA ARG A 52 -2.77 -6.59 5.68
C ARG A 52 -2.38 -5.13 5.45
N ILE A 53 -3.36 -4.22 5.39
CA ILE A 53 -3.13 -2.77 5.28
C ILE A 53 -2.40 -2.22 6.50
N VAL A 54 -2.76 -2.66 7.71
CA VAL A 54 -2.10 -2.22 8.95
C VAL A 54 -0.64 -2.69 8.97
N ALA A 55 -0.40 -3.96 8.67
CA ALA A 55 0.94 -4.53 8.61
C ALA A 55 1.80 -3.80 7.55
N TYR A 56 1.25 -3.58 6.36
CA TYR A 56 1.91 -2.77 5.32
C TYR A 56 2.36 -1.40 5.85
N ARG A 57 1.44 -0.64 6.46
CA ARG A 57 1.74 0.70 6.97
C ARG A 57 2.81 0.67 8.07
N PHE A 58 2.73 -0.32 8.97
CA PHE A 58 3.71 -0.50 10.04
C PHE A 58 5.14 -0.62 9.49
N TYR A 59 5.36 -1.52 8.54
CA TYR A 59 6.69 -1.73 7.95
C TYR A 59 7.11 -0.59 7.02
N PHE A 60 6.16 0.00 6.28
CA PHE A 60 6.42 1.12 5.38
C PHE A 60 7.01 2.33 6.13
N TYR A 61 6.37 2.77 7.21
CA TYR A 61 6.82 3.95 7.98
C TYR A 61 8.15 3.69 8.71
N ARG A 62 8.45 2.43 9.03
CA ARG A 62 9.75 2.01 9.60
C ARG A 62 10.83 1.78 8.56
N ARG A 63 10.58 2.19 7.31
CA ARG A 63 11.52 2.05 6.19
C ARG A 63 11.93 0.61 5.88
N ARG A 64 11.22 -0.40 6.38
CA ARG A 64 11.45 -1.83 6.12
C ARG A 64 10.81 -2.22 4.79
N SER A 65 11.44 -1.82 3.69
CA SER A 65 10.88 -1.97 2.33
C SER A 65 10.59 -3.42 1.95
N GLY A 66 11.40 -4.39 2.39
CA GLY A 66 11.16 -5.82 2.12
C GLY A 66 9.84 -6.31 2.70
N ASP A 67 9.63 -6.07 4.00
CA ASP A 67 8.38 -6.43 4.67
C ASP A 67 7.19 -5.65 4.13
N ALA A 68 7.38 -4.35 3.87
CA ALA A 68 6.34 -3.51 3.28
C ALA A 68 5.93 -4.03 1.89
N ALA A 69 6.88 -4.41 1.03
CA ALA A 69 6.57 -5.00 -0.28
C ALA A 69 5.79 -6.32 -0.12
N ARG A 70 6.18 -7.18 0.83
CA ARG A 70 5.47 -8.44 1.12
C ARG A 70 4.00 -8.18 1.49
N TRP A 71 3.76 -7.22 2.37
CA TRP A 71 2.40 -6.89 2.82
C TRP A 71 1.58 -6.14 1.77
N ALA A 72 2.21 -5.31 0.93
CA ALA A 72 1.54 -4.69 -0.22
C ALA A 72 1.08 -5.75 -1.24
N LEU A 73 1.93 -6.73 -1.56
CA LEU A 73 1.57 -7.86 -2.42
C LEU A 73 0.45 -8.69 -1.79
N ALA A 74 0.51 -8.93 -0.48
CA ALA A 74 -0.55 -9.61 0.25
C ALA A 74 -1.91 -8.87 0.16
N CYS A 75 -1.95 -7.54 0.19
CA CYS A 75 -3.17 -6.77 -0.08
C CYS A 75 -3.67 -6.98 -1.51
N LEU A 76 -2.74 -6.97 -2.48
CA LEU A 76 -3.02 -7.16 -3.90
C LEU A 76 -3.63 -8.55 -4.18
N ASP A 77 -3.07 -9.61 -3.60
CA ASP A 77 -3.57 -10.98 -3.74
C ASP A 77 -5.00 -11.11 -3.20
N TRP A 78 -5.26 -10.55 -2.01
CA TRP A 78 -6.59 -10.55 -1.39
C TRP A 78 -7.60 -9.81 -2.27
N LEU A 79 -7.22 -8.65 -2.80
CA LEU A 79 -8.09 -7.85 -3.67
C LEU A 79 -8.31 -8.52 -5.02
N SER A 80 -7.31 -9.20 -5.57
CA SER A 80 -7.42 -9.95 -6.82
C SER A 80 -8.44 -11.08 -6.66
N ALA A 81 -8.36 -11.85 -5.58
CA ALA A 81 -9.35 -12.87 -5.27
C ALA A 81 -10.76 -12.26 -5.08
N ARG A 82 -10.87 -11.11 -4.40
CA ARG A 82 -12.15 -10.44 -4.14
C ARG A 82 -12.83 -9.88 -5.39
N LEU A 83 -12.03 -9.47 -6.38
CA LEU A 83 -12.45 -8.89 -7.66
C LEU A 83 -12.49 -9.92 -8.79
N GLU A 84 -12.18 -11.20 -8.50
CA GLU A 84 -12.08 -12.28 -9.50
C GLU A 84 -11.04 -11.99 -10.60
N LEU A 85 -9.97 -11.28 -10.24
CA LEU A 85 -8.85 -10.95 -11.12
C LEU A 85 -7.77 -12.05 -11.11
N PRO A 86 -6.93 -12.14 -12.16
CA PRO A 86 -5.72 -12.94 -12.15
C PRO A 86 -4.84 -12.70 -10.92
N ALA A 87 -4.27 -13.78 -10.38
CA ALA A 87 -3.37 -13.71 -9.22
C ALA A 87 -2.06 -12.98 -9.52
N ASP A 88 -1.51 -13.15 -10.72
CA ASP A 88 -0.39 -12.34 -11.19
C ASP A 88 -0.94 -11.06 -11.85
N TRP A 89 -0.64 -9.93 -11.23
CA TRP A 89 -1.06 -8.60 -11.65
C TRP A 89 -0.68 -8.27 -13.09
N ARG A 90 0.34 -8.94 -13.64
CA ARG A 90 0.79 -8.76 -15.02
C ARG A 90 -0.29 -9.14 -16.04
N TYR A 91 -1.20 -10.05 -15.69
CA TYR A 91 -2.28 -10.51 -16.56
C TYR A 91 -3.58 -9.72 -16.40
N VAL A 92 -3.65 -8.76 -15.47
CA VAL A 92 -4.85 -7.93 -15.30
C VAL A 92 -4.95 -6.94 -16.45
N THR A 93 -6.14 -6.87 -17.06
CA THR A 93 -6.46 -5.95 -18.16
C THR A 93 -7.56 -4.97 -17.75
N PRO A 94 -7.69 -3.82 -18.44
CA PRO A 94 -8.66 -2.77 -18.08
C PRO A 94 -10.13 -3.21 -18.11
N ASP A 95 -10.48 -4.25 -18.87
CA ASP A 95 -11.84 -4.77 -19.03
C ASP A 95 -12.27 -5.75 -17.92
N MET A 96 -11.33 -6.19 -17.07
CA MET A 96 -11.62 -7.19 -16.02
C MET A 96 -12.28 -6.61 -14.77
N ALA A 97 -12.14 -5.30 -14.54
CA ALA A 97 -12.83 -4.60 -13.46
C ALA A 97 -12.99 -3.12 -13.81
N ASP A 98 -13.91 -2.44 -13.12
CA ASP A 98 -14.05 -1.00 -13.29
C ASP A 98 -12.97 -0.25 -12.49
N PHE A 99 -11.83 0.00 -13.15
CA PHE A 99 -10.74 0.81 -12.62
C PHE A 99 -10.97 2.32 -12.85
N THR A 100 -12.00 2.69 -13.61
CA THR A 100 -12.27 4.07 -14.03
C THR A 100 -13.21 4.79 -13.07
N GLU A 101 -14.26 4.09 -12.62
CA GLU A 101 -15.06 4.50 -11.50
C GLU A 101 -14.25 4.30 -10.22
N TRP A 102 -14.31 5.29 -9.33
CA TRP A 102 -13.48 5.34 -8.13
C TRP A 102 -14.05 4.44 -7.02
N HIS A 103 -14.43 3.23 -7.39
CA HIS A 103 -14.92 2.19 -6.50
C HIS A 103 -13.82 1.75 -5.55
N ALA A 104 -14.21 1.45 -4.30
CA ALA A 104 -13.27 1.24 -3.22
C ALA A 104 -12.25 0.11 -3.52
N PHE A 105 -12.68 -1.02 -4.06
CA PHE A 105 -11.79 -2.18 -4.26
C PHE A 105 -10.84 -2.05 -5.47
N PRO A 106 -11.26 -1.71 -6.70
CA PRO A 106 -10.34 -1.48 -7.81
C PRO A 106 -9.32 -0.37 -7.52
N ARG A 107 -9.78 0.73 -6.88
CA ARG A 107 -8.89 1.80 -6.41
C ARG A 107 -7.84 1.27 -5.43
N LEU A 108 -8.25 0.48 -4.43
CA LEU A 108 -7.32 -0.12 -3.46
C LEU A 108 -6.37 -1.13 -4.09
N TRP A 109 -6.82 -1.84 -5.13
CA TRP A 109 -5.99 -2.78 -5.87
C TRP A 109 -4.83 -2.02 -6.54
N LEU A 110 -5.15 -0.93 -7.25
CA LEU A 110 -4.15 -0.06 -7.87
C LEU A 110 -3.23 0.61 -6.83
N GLN A 111 -3.78 1.07 -5.72
CA GLN A 111 -2.98 1.62 -4.61
C GLN A 111 -2.02 0.59 -4.01
N SER A 112 -2.44 -0.68 -3.92
CA SER A 112 -1.60 -1.78 -3.44
C SER A 112 -0.47 -2.09 -4.43
N LEU A 113 -0.75 -2.05 -5.74
CA LEU A 113 0.27 -2.22 -6.77
C LEU A 113 1.28 -1.07 -6.79
N THR A 114 0.84 0.18 -6.64
CA THR A 114 1.73 1.35 -6.49
C THR A 114 2.60 1.24 -5.23
N ALA A 115 2.02 0.84 -4.11
CA ALA A 115 2.75 0.60 -2.87
C ALA A 115 3.81 -0.49 -3.01
N TYR A 116 3.48 -1.58 -3.69
CA TYR A 116 4.42 -2.65 -4.02
C TYR A 116 5.58 -2.11 -4.86
N ALA A 117 5.27 -1.43 -5.96
CA ALA A 117 6.27 -0.84 -6.86
C ALA A 117 7.23 0.12 -6.15
N TYR A 118 6.69 1.00 -5.29
CA TYR A 118 7.50 1.96 -4.52
C TYR A 118 8.53 1.25 -3.62
N ASN A 119 8.10 0.20 -2.92
CA ASN A 119 9.01 -0.54 -2.04
C ASN A 119 10.05 -1.36 -2.82
N LEU A 120 9.70 -1.86 -4.01
CA LEU A 120 10.67 -2.50 -4.91
C LEU A 120 11.76 -1.51 -5.40
N ALA A 121 11.40 -0.28 -5.76
CA ALA A 121 12.38 0.74 -6.14
C ALA A 121 13.36 1.03 -4.99
N ARG A 122 12.87 1.13 -3.75
CA ARG A 122 13.71 1.29 -2.55
C ARG A 122 14.62 0.10 -2.27
N LEU A 123 14.30 -1.08 -2.82
CA LEU A 123 15.14 -2.28 -2.79
C LEU A 123 16.03 -2.41 -4.02
N GLN A 124 16.09 -1.38 -4.88
CA GLN A 124 16.83 -1.38 -6.16
C GLN A 124 16.35 -2.45 -7.16
N ARG A 125 15.13 -2.95 -7.00
CA ARG A 125 14.46 -3.87 -7.93
C ARG A 125 13.69 -3.07 -8.98
N MET A 126 14.42 -2.29 -9.78
CA MET A 126 13.85 -1.28 -10.66
C MET A 126 13.00 -1.88 -11.79
N ASP A 127 13.45 -2.96 -12.43
CA ASP A 127 12.72 -3.56 -13.56
C ASP A 127 11.27 -3.92 -13.19
N GLU A 128 11.10 -4.59 -12.06
CA GLU A 128 9.78 -4.99 -11.57
C GLU A 128 8.98 -3.81 -11.02
N SER A 129 9.64 -2.84 -10.38
CA SER A 129 9.00 -1.59 -9.93
C SER A 129 8.40 -0.82 -11.11
N LEU A 130 9.18 -0.63 -12.18
CA LEU A 130 8.76 0.10 -13.37
C LEU A 130 7.66 -0.66 -14.13
N ALA A 131 7.75 -2.00 -14.21
CA ALA A 131 6.69 -2.81 -14.80
C ALA A 131 5.37 -2.69 -14.04
N ALA A 132 5.41 -2.68 -12.70
CA ALA A 132 4.23 -2.50 -11.86
C ALA A 132 3.61 -1.09 -12.04
N LEU A 133 4.43 -0.03 -12.10
CA LEU A 133 3.92 1.32 -12.33
C LEU A 133 3.33 1.49 -13.72
N ALA A 134 3.95 0.90 -14.75
CA ALA A 134 3.40 0.89 -16.10
C ALA A 134 2.02 0.20 -16.15
N LYS A 135 1.82 -0.89 -15.39
CA LYS A 135 0.51 -1.52 -15.25
C LYS A 135 -0.50 -0.61 -14.53
N VAL A 136 -0.09 0.15 -13.52
CA VAL A 136 -0.99 1.12 -12.88
C VAL A 136 -1.42 2.21 -13.88
N GLU A 137 -0.52 2.71 -14.72
CA GLU A 137 -0.87 3.69 -15.77
C GLU A 137 -1.80 3.11 -16.83
N GLU A 138 -1.62 1.85 -17.21
CA GLU A 138 -2.51 1.15 -18.15
C GLU A 138 -3.95 1.08 -17.60
N LEU A 139 -4.11 0.83 -16.30
CA LEU A 139 -5.41 0.64 -15.64
C LEU A 139 -6.03 1.94 -15.12
N ASP A 140 -5.23 2.97 -14.83
CA ASP A 140 -5.67 4.33 -14.46
C ASP A 140 -5.21 5.35 -15.52
N PRO A 141 -5.87 5.39 -16.70
CA PRO A 141 -5.52 6.33 -17.76
C PRO A 141 -5.75 7.79 -17.36
N SER A 142 -6.54 8.05 -16.30
CA SER A 142 -6.77 9.38 -15.76
C SER A 142 -5.63 9.90 -14.88
N GLY A 143 -4.69 9.03 -14.51
CA GLY A 143 -3.51 9.38 -13.72
C GLY A 143 -3.82 9.80 -12.29
N ARG A 144 -5.00 9.46 -11.75
CA ARG A 144 -5.44 9.86 -10.40
C ARG A 144 -4.52 9.34 -9.29
N LEU A 145 -3.80 8.24 -9.52
CA LEU A 145 -2.83 7.69 -8.56
C LEU A 145 -1.39 8.19 -8.75
N GLY A 146 -1.11 8.98 -9.79
CA GLY A 146 0.21 9.61 -9.98
C GLY A 146 1.36 8.64 -10.29
N ALA A 147 1.07 7.46 -10.85
CA ALA A 147 2.09 6.46 -11.18
C ALA A 147 3.15 6.98 -12.16
N ALA A 148 2.74 7.79 -13.15
CA ALA A 148 3.64 8.44 -14.10
C ALA A 148 4.67 9.34 -13.39
N SER A 149 4.22 10.24 -12.52
CA SER A 149 5.11 11.10 -11.72
C SER A 149 6.05 10.30 -10.83
N LEU A 150 5.58 9.16 -10.29
CA LEU A 150 6.44 8.29 -9.49
C LEU A 150 7.52 7.59 -10.33
N ARG A 151 7.19 7.13 -11.54
CA ARG A 151 8.19 6.59 -12.47
C ARG A 151 9.22 7.63 -12.86
N GLU A 152 8.81 8.86 -13.16
CA GLU A 152 9.72 9.95 -13.51
C GLU A 152 10.77 10.18 -12.41
N VAL A 153 10.35 10.16 -11.14
CA VAL A 153 11.26 10.27 -10.00
C VAL A 153 12.26 9.10 -9.94
N PHE A 154 11.84 7.89 -10.29
CA PHE A 154 12.70 6.70 -10.23
C PHE A 154 13.68 6.58 -11.41
N ILE A 155 13.35 7.16 -12.56
CA ILE A 155 14.22 7.14 -13.76
C ILE A 155 15.09 8.39 -13.88
N ALA A 156 14.81 9.45 -13.13
CA ALA A 156 15.61 10.66 -13.16
C ALA A 156 17.07 10.36 -12.76
N PRO A 157 18.07 10.76 -13.56
CA PRO A 157 19.48 10.61 -13.20
C PRO A 157 19.78 11.49 -11.98
N ASP A 158 20.26 10.88 -10.90
CA ASP A 158 20.48 11.50 -9.59
C ASP A 158 21.46 12.70 -9.64
N PRO A 159 21.07 13.93 -9.24
CA PRO A 159 22.02 14.99 -8.91
C PRO A 159 22.27 15.13 -7.39
N SER A 160 21.44 14.53 -6.53
CA SER A 160 21.60 14.45 -5.09
C SER A 160 20.42 13.67 -4.48
N ALA A 161 20.69 12.50 -3.90
CA ALA A 161 19.81 11.79 -2.98
C ALA A 161 19.33 12.70 -1.84
N GLY A 162 18.20 13.38 -2.04
CA GLY A 162 17.64 14.35 -1.12
C GLY A 162 16.16 14.53 -1.41
N MET A 163 15.34 13.67 -0.79
CA MET A 163 13.89 13.78 -0.81
C MET A 163 13.47 15.09 -0.12
N VAL A 164 13.34 16.18 -0.87
CA VAL A 164 12.74 17.43 -0.38
C VAL A 164 11.24 17.32 -0.61
N PHE A 165 10.52 16.84 0.41
CA PHE A 165 9.11 17.23 0.50
C PHE A 165 9.07 18.71 0.89
N PRO A 166 8.26 19.56 0.22
CA PRO A 166 7.97 20.87 0.77
C PRO A 166 7.33 20.66 2.14
N LYS A 167 7.93 21.23 3.20
CA LYS A 167 7.25 21.38 4.48
C LYS A 167 6.11 22.37 4.29
N PRO A 168 4.88 22.06 4.74
CA PRO A 168 4.05 23.10 5.30
C PRO A 168 3.82 22.81 6.78
N PHE A 169 4.17 23.80 7.60
CA PHE A 169 3.69 24.19 8.93
C PHE A 169 4.86 24.60 9.82
N GLU A 170 5.27 25.86 9.65
CA GLU A 170 5.74 26.68 10.75
C GLU A 170 4.57 27.58 11.19
N ALA A 171 4.44 27.69 12.52
CA ALA A 171 3.49 28.46 13.35
C ALA A 171 2.01 28.04 13.31
#